data_AF-A0AAC8VVC6-F1
#
_entry.id   AF-A0AAC8VVC6-F1
#
_cell.length_a   1.000
_cell.length_b   1.000
_cell.length_c   1.000
_cell.angle_alpha   90.00
_cell.angle_beta   90.00
_cell.angle_gamma   90.00
#
_symmetry.space_group_name_H-M   'P 1'
#
loop_
_entity.id
_entity.type
_entity.pdbx_description
1 polymer ?
#
loop_
_entity_poly.entity_id
_entity_poly.type
_entity_poly.pdbx_seq_one_letter_code
_entity_poly.pdbx_strand_id
1 'polypeptide(L)'
;MKRRGLLIGCGALVLMSGRALAAPAAPRRISLRNQHTGETFDGPYRDASGPLPDAMADLAKLLRDHRANKVGPIDVGTLDFLADIMEAVGQPKATILSAFRTPETNAMLAARSLGVAEHSQHLLGRALDVTFPSRLPDAHRSALDLKRGGVGWYPRSHFLHIDTGPLRNWEMFGQNLDGLFAPGVRGARPRTVSQRLQLHRALARRQMLGRR
;
A
#
# COMPACT_ATOMS: atom_id res chain seq x y z
N MET A 1 52.70 -44.97 58.76
CA MET A 1 51.93 -43.84 58.18
C MET A 1 52.85 -42.94 57.37
N LYS A 2 52.64 -42.79 56.05
CA LYS A 2 52.54 -41.51 55.31
C LYS A 2 52.33 -41.79 53.80
N ARG A 3 51.49 -40.95 53.19
CA ARG A 3 50.60 -41.20 52.05
C ARG A 3 51.28 -40.98 50.68
N ARG A 4 50.88 -41.80 49.69
CA ARG A 4 51.15 -41.65 48.26
C ARG A 4 50.32 -40.48 47.69
N GLY A 5 50.93 -39.62 46.88
CA GLY A 5 50.25 -38.58 46.11
C GLY A 5 50.18 -38.96 44.63
N LEU A 6 48.98 -38.93 44.06
CA LEU A 6 48.67 -39.14 42.64
C LEU A 6 48.31 -37.78 42.02
N LEU A 7 49.02 -37.37 40.97
CA LEU A 7 48.71 -36.18 40.18
C LEU A 7 47.70 -36.54 39.07
N ILE A 8 46.54 -35.88 39.10
CA ILE A 8 45.52 -35.94 38.04
C ILE A 8 45.69 -34.66 37.21
N GLY A 9 46.01 -34.80 35.93
CA GLY A 9 46.02 -33.70 34.97
C GLY A 9 44.61 -33.41 34.45
N CYS A 10 44.12 -32.19 34.63
CA CYS A 10 42.89 -31.72 34.00
C CYS A 10 43.21 -31.16 32.60
N GLY A 11 42.71 -31.82 31.56
CA GLY A 11 42.64 -31.24 30.21
C GLY A 11 41.49 -30.23 30.14
N ALA A 12 41.80 -28.98 29.80
CA ALA A 12 40.81 -27.94 29.57
C ALA A 12 40.28 -28.06 28.13
N LEU A 13 39.01 -28.41 27.97
CA LEU A 13 38.29 -28.40 26.70
C LEU A 13 37.81 -26.96 26.43
N VAL A 14 38.44 -26.27 25.49
CA VAL A 14 38.00 -24.93 25.07
C VAL A 14 36.85 -25.09 24.07
N LEU A 15 35.61 -24.86 24.53
CA LEU A 15 34.45 -24.73 23.66
C LEU A 15 34.50 -23.36 22.98
N MET A 16 34.96 -23.34 21.72
CA MET A 16 34.84 -22.17 20.86
C MET A 16 33.36 -21.99 20.49
N SER A 17 32.69 -21.02 21.13
CA SER A 17 31.36 -20.58 20.77
C SER A 17 31.40 -19.90 19.38
N GLY A 18 31.12 -20.66 18.33
CA GLY A 18 30.95 -20.14 16.99
C GLY A 18 29.78 -19.16 16.95
N ARG A 19 30.04 -17.89 16.65
CA ARG A 19 28.99 -16.93 16.29
C ARG A 19 28.40 -17.35 14.96
N ALA A 20 27.19 -17.90 14.97
CA ALA A 20 26.43 -18.07 13.74
C ALA A 20 26.14 -16.67 13.15
N LEU A 21 26.77 -16.32 12.03
CA LEU A 21 26.34 -15.16 11.25
C LEU A 21 24.97 -15.49 10.66
N ALA A 22 23.97 -14.69 10.99
CA ALA A 22 22.67 -14.78 10.33
C ALA A 22 22.87 -14.55 8.82
N ALA A 23 22.33 -15.44 7.99
CA ALA A 23 22.31 -15.24 6.56
C ALA A 23 21.61 -13.91 6.24
N PRO A 24 22.12 -13.12 5.27
CA PRO A 24 21.47 -11.87 4.89
C PRO A 24 20.02 -12.15 4.47
N ALA A 25 19.09 -11.34 4.97
CA ALA A 25 17.68 -11.47 4.61
C ALA A 25 17.50 -11.36 3.09
N ALA A 26 16.66 -12.21 2.51
CA ALA A 26 16.37 -12.17 1.09
C ALA A 26 15.79 -10.80 0.69
N PRO A 27 16.16 -10.24 -0.48
CA PRO A 27 15.59 -9.00 -0.97
C PRO A 27 14.06 -9.09 -1.09
N ARG A 28 13.37 -8.01 -0.73
CA ARG A 28 11.91 -7.93 -0.92
C ARG A 28 11.60 -7.64 -2.38
N ARG A 29 10.59 -8.32 -2.90
CA ARG A 29 10.18 -8.28 -4.30
C ARG A 29 8.74 -7.83 -4.42
N ILE A 30 8.40 -7.22 -5.56
CA ILE A 30 7.03 -6.84 -5.89
C ILE A 30 6.79 -6.96 -7.38
N SER A 31 5.60 -7.42 -7.78
CA SER A 31 5.17 -7.48 -9.18
C SER A 31 3.94 -6.59 -9.36
N LEU A 32 4.08 -5.56 -10.19
CA LEU A 32 3.09 -4.51 -10.40
C LEU A 32 2.78 -4.33 -11.89
N ARG A 33 1.55 -3.90 -12.18
CA ARG A 33 1.15 -3.38 -13.49
C ARG A 33 0.35 -2.09 -13.31
N ASN A 34 0.69 -1.04 -14.04
CA ASN A 34 -0.14 0.16 -14.10
C ASN A 34 -1.28 -0.04 -15.11
N GLN A 35 -2.52 0.12 -14.69
CA GLN A 35 -3.70 -0.07 -15.56
C GLN A 35 -3.76 0.96 -16.70
N HIS A 36 -3.27 2.18 -16.49
CA HIS A 36 -3.42 3.29 -17.41
C HIS A 36 -2.31 3.35 -18.45
N THR A 37 -1.07 3.03 -18.06
CA THR A 37 0.08 3.08 -18.96
C THR A 37 0.47 1.72 -19.53
N GLY A 38 0.00 0.62 -18.92
CA GLY A 38 0.38 -0.75 -19.29
C GLY A 38 1.78 -1.17 -18.81
N GLU A 39 2.55 -0.25 -18.24
CA GLU A 39 3.91 -0.53 -17.72
C GLU A 39 3.87 -1.53 -16.56
N THR A 40 4.93 -2.34 -16.48
CA THR A 40 5.07 -3.39 -15.47
C THR A 40 6.44 -3.31 -14.79
N PHE A 41 6.49 -3.71 -13.53
CA PHE A 41 7.70 -3.94 -12.77
C PHE A 41 7.61 -5.32 -12.13
N ASP A 42 8.66 -6.12 -12.22
CA ASP A 42 8.77 -7.40 -11.51
C ASP A 42 10.23 -7.57 -11.07
N GLY A 43 10.47 -7.41 -9.78
CA GLY A 43 11.85 -7.36 -9.31
C GLY A 43 11.99 -7.14 -7.82
N PRO A 44 13.23 -7.23 -7.31
CA PRO A 44 13.55 -6.75 -5.99
C PRO A 44 13.50 -5.22 -5.97
N TYR A 45 12.97 -4.62 -4.90
CA TYR A 45 12.95 -3.16 -4.71
C TYR A 45 13.72 -2.69 -3.47
N ARG A 46 14.03 -3.61 -2.56
CA ARG A 46 14.87 -3.33 -1.38
C ARG A 46 15.55 -4.59 -0.87
N ASP A 47 16.65 -4.41 -0.16
CA ASP A 47 17.35 -5.46 0.57
C ASP A 47 17.61 -5.03 2.03
N ALA A 48 18.55 -5.70 2.70
CA ALA A 48 18.95 -5.41 4.07
C ALA A 48 19.61 -4.02 4.25
N SER A 49 20.21 -3.47 3.18
CA SER A 49 20.86 -2.17 3.17
C SER A 49 19.88 -1.02 2.89
N GLY A 50 18.72 -1.33 2.29
CA GLY A 50 17.67 -0.37 2.03
C GLY A 50 17.06 -0.49 0.63
N PRO A 51 16.41 0.57 0.13
CA PRO A 51 15.83 0.61 -1.21
C PRO A 51 16.90 0.53 -2.30
N LEU A 52 16.66 -0.26 -3.33
CA LEU A 52 17.56 -0.40 -4.48
C LEU A 52 17.35 0.81 -5.42
N PRO A 53 18.37 1.66 -5.67
CA PRO A 53 18.18 2.92 -6.40
C PRO A 53 17.54 2.76 -7.79
N ASP A 54 18.03 1.80 -8.58
CA ASP A 54 17.52 1.58 -9.95
C ASP A 54 16.07 1.08 -9.94
N ALA A 55 15.75 0.15 -9.04
CA ALA A 55 14.38 -0.34 -8.87
C ALA A 55 13.42 0.78 -8.42
N MET A 56 13.87 1.66 -7.53
CA MET A 56 13.08 2.81 -7.09
C MET A 56 12.87 3.81 -8.23
N ALA A 57 13.84 4.01 -9.12
CA ALA A 57 13.68 4.86 -10.30
C ALA A 57 12.63 4.28 -11.28
N ASP A 58 12.70 2.97 -11.55
CA ASP A 58 11.71 2.28 -12.39
C ASP A 58 10.30 2.31 -11.77
N LEU A 59 10.21 2.08 -10.47
CA LEU A 59 8.95 2.19 -9.73
C LEU A 59 8.43 3.63 -9.73
N ALA A 60 9.30 4.64 -9.61
CA ALA A 60 8.91 6.05 -9.66
C ALA A 60 8.30 6.42 -11.01
N LYS A 61 8.82 5.84 -12.09
CA LYS A 61 8.18 5.91 -13.40
C LYS A 61 6.85 5.17 -13.39
N LEU A 62 6.79 3.89 -13.02
CA LEU A 62 5.54 3.10 -13.03
C LEU A 62 4.41 3.71 -12.20
N LEU A 63 4.75 4.30 -11.05
CA LEU A 63 3.83 4.87 -10.05
C LEU A 63 3.62 6.38 -10.20
N ARG A 64 4.13 6.97 -11.29
CA ARG A 64 3.99 8.39 -11.58
C ARG A 64 2.53 8.80 -11.72
N ASP A 65 2.30 10.11 -11.64
CA ASP A 65 1.03 10.66 -12.09
C ASP A 65 0.93 10.50 -13.61
N HIS A 66 0.15 9.52 -14.07
CA HIS A 66 -0.01 9.21 -15.48
C HIS A 66 -0.74 10.31 -16.26
N ARG A 67 -1.54 11.17 -15.60
CA ARG A 67 -2.27 12.26 -16.27
C ARG A 67 -1.35 13.43 -16.58
N ALA A 68 -0.43 13.72 -15.66
CA ALA A 68 0.57 14.77 -15.83
C ALA A 68 1.90 14.26 -16.41
N ASN A 69 2.07 12.93 -16.53
CA ASN A 69 3.32 12.27 -16.84
C ASN A 69 4.50 12.73 -15.94
N LYS A 70 4.22 12.93 -14.64
CA LYS A 70 5.19 13.46 -13.67
C LYS A 70 5.51 12.44 -12.60
N VAL A 71 6.79 12.11 -12.48
CA VAL A 71 7.35 11.29 -11.40
C VAL A 71 7.32 12.10 -10.10
N GLY A 72 7.08 11.41 -8.98
CA GLY A 72 7.08 11.99 -7.65
C GLY A 72 7.76 11.07 -6.63
N PRO A 73 7.74 11.44 -5.35
CA PRO A 73 8.28 10.59 -4.29
C PRO A 73 7.56 9.25 -4.23
N ILE A 74 8.26 8.24 -3.71
CA ILE A 74 7.67 6.97 -3.31
C ILE A 74 8.11 6.69 -1.88
N ASP A 75 7.13 6.41 -1.03
CA ASP A 75 7.38 5.86 0.28
C ASP A 75 7.55 4.33 0.21
N VAL A 76 8.73 3.87 0.61
CA VAL A 76 9.09 2.44 0.62
C VAL A 76 8.21 1.66 1.59
N GLY A 77 7.76 2.30 2.68
CA GLY A 77 6.80 1.70 3.62
C GLY A 77 5.47 1.35 2.96
N THR A 78 5.03 2.14 1.98
CA THR A 78 3.80 1.87 1.21
C THR A 78 3.99 0.67 0.28
N LEU A 79 5.17 0.50 -0.31
CA LEU A 79 5.51 -0.70 -1.09
C LEU A 79 5.60 -1.95 -0.20
N ASP A 80 6.23 -1.82 0.98
CA ASP A 80 6.28 -2.88 1.98
C ASP A 80 4.90 -3.32 2.43
N PHE A 81 3.99 -2.36 2.65
CA PHE A 81 2.61 -2.63 3.02
C PHE A 81 1.89 -3.42 1.92
N LEU A 82 2.01 -3.00 0.64
CA LEU A 82 1.42 -3.73 -0.47
C LEU A 82 2.00 -5.14 -0.61
N ALA A 83 3.32 -5.30 -0.48
CA ALA A 83 3.99 -6.59 -0.59
C ALA A 83 3.48 -7.58 0.49
N ASP A 84 3.32 -7.10 1.74
CA ASP A 84 2.78 -7.93 2.83
C ASP A 84 1.31 -8.33 2.59
N ILE A 85 0.49 -7.42 2.04
CA ILE A 85 -0.89 -7.75 1.64
C ILE A 85 -0.89 -8.83 0.55
N MET A 86 -0.06 -8.66 -0.48
CA MET A 86 0.06 -9.59 -1.61
C MET A 86 0.48 -10.98 -1.13
N GLU A 87 1.46 -11.06 -0.23
CA GLU A 87 1.92 -12.30 0.37
C GLU A 87 0.82 -12.97 1.20
N ALA A 88 0.15 -12.22 2.09
CA ALA A 88 -0.90 -12.74 2.96
C ALA A 88 -2.08 -13.34 2.19
N VAL A 89 -2.41 -12.81 1.00
CA VAL A 89 -3.52 -13.31 0.18
C VAL A 89 -3.06 -14.21 -0.96
N GLY A 90 -1.76 -14.53 -1.05
CA GLY A 90 -1.19 -15.37 -2.10
C GLY A 90 -1.41 -14.82 -3.51
N GLN A 91 -1.37 -13.50 -3.67
CA GLN A 91 -1.60 -12.81 -4.95
C GLN A 91 -0.27 -12.29 -5.50
N PRO A 92 0.30 -12.92 -6.54
CA PRO A 92 1.67 -12.66 -6.96
C PRO A 92 1.86 -11.30 -7.65
N LYS A 93 0.76 -10.70 -8.14
CA LYS A 93 0.79 -9.44 -8.89
C LYS A 93 -0.38 -8.54 -8.53
N ALA A 94 -0.10 -7.25 -8.31
CA ALA A 94 -1.09 -6.21 -8.11
C ALA A 94 -1.26 -5.33 -9.37
N THR A 95 -2.48 -4.85 -9.60
CA THR A 95 -2.74 -3.82 -10.62
C THR A 95 -2.92 -2.47 -9.93
N ILE A 96 -2.09 -1.49 -10.31
CA ILE A 96 -2.10 -0.13 -9.81
C ILE A 96 -3.07 0.71 -10.64
N LEU A 97 -4.00 1.37 -9.95
CA LEU A 97 -4.93 2.34 -10.52
C LEU A 97 -4.43 3.77 -10.30
N SER A 98 -3.84 4.02 -9.13
CA SER A 98 -3.28 5.33 -8.79
C SER A 98 -2.20 5.19 -7.73
N ALA A 99 -1.20 6.08 -7.79
CA ALA A 99 -0.11 6.15 -6.83
C ALA A 99 0.24 7.61 -6.57
N PHE A 100 1.38 8.13 -7.02
CA PHE A 100 1.65 9.56 -6.88
C PHE A 100 0.64 10.40 -7.69
N ARG A 101 0.23 11.54 -7.14
CA ARG A 101 -0.60 12.55 -7.83
C ARG A 101 0.05 13.91 -7.69
N THR A 102 0.05 14.69 -8.77
CA THR A 102 0.40 16.11 -8.66
C THR A 102 -0.74 16.88 -7.96
N PRO A 103 -0.47 18.08 -7.40
CA PRO A 103 -1.51 18.93 -6.83
C PRO A 103 -2.65 19.20 -7.82
N GLU A 104 -2.32 19.45 -9.10
CA GLU A 104 -3.30 19.73 -10.15
C GLU A 104 -4.20 18.52 -10.42
N THR A 105 -3.63 17.32 -10.51
CA THR A 105 -4.41 16.09 -10.67
C THR A 105 -5.27 15.82 -9.45
N ASN A 106 -4.75 16.00 -8.23
CA ASN A 106 -5.52 15.80 -7.01
C ASN A 106 -6.71 16.78 -6.94
N ALA A 107 -6.48 18.06 -7.26
CA ALA A 107 -7.55 19.06 -7.32
C ALA A 107 -8.59 18.74 -8.41
N MET A 108 -8.14 18.31 -9.60
CA MET A 108 -9.03 17.87 -10.68
C MET A 108 -9.93 16.71 -10.25
N LEU A 109 -9.37 15.70 -9.58
CA LEU A 109 -10.12 14.54 -9.09
C LEU A 109 -11.04 14.92 -7.93
N ALA A 110 -10.59 15.75 -6.98
CA ALA A 110 -11.40 16.28 -5.89
C ALA A 110 -12.59 17.12 -6.37
N ALA A 111 -12.44 17.81 -7.50
CA ALA A 111 -13.57 18.46 -8.16
C ALA A 111 -14.54 17.41 -8.71
N ARG A 112 -14.08 16.41 -9.46
CA ARG A 112 -14.96 15.48 -10.20
C ARG A 112 -15.60 14.37 -9.37
N SER A 113 -15.04 14.03 -8.23
CA SER A 113 -15.40 12.82 -7.49
C SER A 113 -15.65 13.08 -6.01
N LEU A 114 -16.42 12.16 -5.42
CA LEU A 114 -16.55 12.02 -3.98
C LEU A 114 -15.30 11.28 -3.47
N GLY A 115 -14.71 11.69 -2.34
CA GLY A 115 -13.68 10.86 -1.67
C GLY A 115 -12.22 11.20 -1.89
N VAL A 116 -11.88 12.20 -2.71
CA VAL A 116 -10.49 12.69 -2.78
C VAL A 116 -10.30 13.78 -1.73
N ALA A 117 -9.40 13.53 -0.77
CA ALA A 117 -9.05 14.47 0.27
C ALA A 117 -8.11 15.57 -0.25
N GLU A 118 -8.25 16.79 0.25
CA GLU A 118 -7.34 17.90 -0.03
C GLU A 118 -5.91 17.60 0.48
N HIS A 119 -5.80 16.87 1.60
CA HIS A 119 -4.54 16.37 2.17
C HIS A 119 -4.31 14.88 1.87
N SER A 120 -4.47 14.50 0.60
CA SER A 120 -4.31 13.13 0.15
C SER A 120 -2.87 12.63 0.32
N GLN A 121 -2.71 11.41 0.85
CA GLN A 121 -1.40 10.75 0.94
C GLN A 121 -0.79 10.45 -0.44
N HIS A 122 -1.58 10.47 -1.51
CA HIS A 122 -1.09 10.38 -2.90
C HIS A 122 -0.15 11.55 -3.28
N LEU A 123 -0.36 12.74 -2.71
CA LEU A 123 0.50 13.91 -2.95
C LEU A 123 1.91 13.71 -2.36
N LEU A 124 2.03 12.86 -1.35
CA LEU A 124 3.27 12.57 -0.64
C LEU A 124 3.96 11.30 -1.14
N GLY A 125 3.40 10.61 -2.15
CA GLY A 125 3.93 9.32 -2.59
C GLY A 125 3.69 8.18 -1.58
N ARG A 126 2.74 8.37 -0.66
CA ARG A 126 2.47 7.49 0.49
C ARG A 126 1.18 6.70 0.36
N ALA A 127 0.61 6.60 -0.85
CA ALA A 127 -0.66 5.92 -1.09
C ALA A 127 -0.70 5.18 -2.43
N LEU A 128 -1.43 4.06 -2.43
CA LEU A 128 -1.71 3.25 -3.60
C LEU A 128 -3.21 2.91 -3.65
N ASP A 129 -3.81 3.13 -4.82
CA ASP A 129 -5.09 2.54 -5.18
C ASP A 129 -4.80 1.29 -6.03
N VAL A 130 -5.19 0.12 -5.53
CA VAL A 130 -4.85 -1.18 -6.13
C VAL A 130 -6.07 -2.04 -6.35
N THR A 131 -6.02 -2.90 -7.37
CA THR A 131 -7.02 -3.93 -7.61
C THR A 131 -6.39 -5.30 -7.79
N PHE A 132 -7.15 -6.32 -7.39
CA PHE A 132 -6.79 -7.73 -7.49
C PHE A 132 -7.95 -8.48 -8.16
N PRO A 133 -7.72 -9.33 -9.18
CA PRO A 133 -8.80 -9.97 -9.93
C PRO A 133 -9.80 -10.76 -9.08
N SER A 134 -9.33 -11.49 -8.06
CA SER A 134 -10.17 -12.38 -7.25
C SER A 134 -9.96 -12.27 -5.74
N ARG A 135 -8.86 -11.68 -5.27
CA ARG A 135 -8.48 -11.63 -3.85
C ARG A 135 -8.71 -10.27 -3.18
N LEU A 136 -9.43 -9.37 -3.84
CA LEU A 136 -9.61 -8.01 -3.37
C LEU A 136 -10.28 -7.91 -1.98
N PRO A 137 -11.34 -8.69 -1.64
CA PRO A 137 -11.91 -8.69 -0.29
C PRO A 137 -10.95 -9.22 0.79
N ASP A 138 -10.16 -10.25 0.47
CA ASP A 138 -9.16 -10.80 1.38
C ASP A 138 -8.03 -9.79 1.61
N ALA A 139 -7.63 -9.08 0.55
CA ALA A 139 -6.59 -8.06 0.61
C ALA A 139 -7.02 -6.89 1.50
N HIS A 140 -8.29 -6.51 1.46
CA HIS A 140 -8.84 -5.50 2.37
C HIS A 140 -8.75 -5.94 3.83
N ARG A 141 -9.14 -7.18 4.16
CA ARG A 141 -9.03 -7.71 5.52
C ARG A 141 -7.57 -7.72 6.00
N SER A 142 -6.67 -8.25 5.17
CA SER A 142 -5.23 -8.26 5.45
C SER A 142 -4.67 -6.84 5.69
N ALA A 143 -5.10 -5.86 4.88
CA ALA A 143 -4.68 -4.47 5.04
C ALA A 143 -5.11 -3.88 6.40
N LEU A 144 -6.34 -4.18 6.85
CA LEU A 144 -6.83 -3.75 8.16
C LEU A 144 -6.04 -4.37 9.31
N ASP A 145 -5.71 -5.66 9.21
CA ASP A 145 -5.00 -6.41 10.24
C ASP A 145 -3.55 -5.91 10.42
N LEU A 146 -2.90 -5.49 9.34
CA LEU A 146 -1.53 -4.98 9.34
C LEU A 146 -1.37 -3.64 10.07
N LYS A 147 -2.43 -2.83 10.19
CA LYS A 147 -2.45 -1.55 10.93
C LYS A 147 -1.26 -0.63 10.60
N ARG A 148 -0.99 -0.41 9.30
CA ARG A 148 0.15 0.42 8.83
C ARG A 148 -0.21 1.81 8.34
N GLY A 149 -1.49 2.16 8.34
CA GLY A 149 -1.96 3.49 8.02
C GLY A 149 -3.42 3.50 7.57
N GLY A 150 -3.75 4.30 6.56
CA GLY A 150 -5.11 4.40 6.05
C GLY A 150 -5.49 3.23 5.14
N VAL A 151 -6.72 2.75 5.28
CA VAL A 151 -7.29 1.69 4.45
C VAL A 151 -8.69 2.09 3.96
N GLY A 152 -8.88 2.19 2.66
CA GLY A 152 -10.16 2.55 2.04
C GLY A 152 -10.73 1.43 1.19
N TRP A 153 -11.98 1.03 1.45
CA TRP A 153 -12.65 -0.05 0.75
C TRP A 153 -13.64 0.45 -0.31
N TYR A 154 -13.45 0.02 -1.56
CA TYR A 154 -14.27 0.43 -2.71
C TYR A 154 -14.79 -0.80 -3.48
N PRO A 155 -15.76 -1.55 -2.92
CA PRO A 155 -16.20 -2.83 -3.49
C PRO A 155 -16.85 -2.69 -4.87
N ARG A 156 -17.58 -1.59 -5.12
CA ARG A 156 -18.28 -1.37 -6.40
C ARG A 156 -17.33 -1.03 -7.53
N SER A 157 -16.35 -0.18 -7.27
CA SER A 157 -15.31 0.20 -8.24
C SER A 157 -14.13 -0.78 -8.23
N HIS A 158 -14.25 -1.86 -7.46
CA HIS A 158 -13.32 -2.97 -7.40
C HIS A 158 -11.87 -2.55 -7.11
N PHE A 159 -11.67 -1.71 -6.08
CA PHE A 159 -10.31 -1.38 -5.63
C PHE A 159 -10.19 -1.20 -4.12
N LEU A 160 -8.95 -1.23 -3.66
CA LEU A 160 -8.51 -1.02 -2.30
C LEU A 160 -7.54 0.17 -2.29
N HIS A 161 -7.77 1.11 -1.39
CA HIS A 161 -6.81 2.17 -1.09
C HIS A 161 -6.00 1.77 0.13
N ILE A 162 -4.69 1.95 0.06
CA ILE A 162 -3.78 1.83 1.20
C ILE A 162 -2.85 3.04 1.26
N ASP A 163 -2.50 3.48 2.46
CA ASP A 163 -1.50 4.51 2.69
C ASP A 163 -0.76 4.32 4.01
N THR A 164 0.40 4.96 4.16
CA THR A 164 1.20 4.94 5.40
C THR A 164 0.96 6.16 6.30
N GLY A 165 -0.13 6.90 6.11
CA GLY A 165 -0.53 8.02 6.96
C GLY A 165 -1.13 7.57 8.31
N PRO A 166 -1.86 8.46 9.01
CA PRO A 166 -2.53 8.09 10.25
C PRO A 166 -3.51 6.92 10.06
N LEU A 167 -3.59 6.05 11.08
CA LEU A 167 -4.53 4.94 11.14
C LEU A 167 -5.96 5.43 10.99
N ARG A 168 -6.61 5.00 9.91
CA ARG A 168 -8.01 5.30 9.63
C ARG A 168 -8.54 4.31 8.62
N ASN A 169 -9.82 4.02 8.70
CA ASN A 169 -10.50 3.09 7.81
C ASN A 169 -11.82 3.69 7.37
N TRP A 170 -12.16 3.47 6.10
CA TRP A 170 -13.40 3.97 5.52
C TRP A 170 -13.90 3.05 4.42
N GLU A 171 -15.21 3.01 4.27
CA GLU A 171 -15.87 2.22 3.23
C GLU A 171 -16.75 3.12 2.39
N MET A 172 -16.69 2.94 1.07
CA MET A 172 -17.44 3.74 0.11
C MET A 172 -18.43 2.86 -0.64
N PHE A 173 -19.68 2.94 -0.21
CA PHE A 173 -20.83 2.30 -0.86
C PHE A 173 -21.61 3.34 -1.69
N GLY A 174 -21.01 3.85 -2.77
CA GLY A 174 -21.63 4.90 -3.60
C GLY A 174 -21.46 4.64 -5.10
N GLN A 175 -22.37 5.18 -5.91
CA GLN A 175 -22.16 5.33 -7.36
C GLN A 175 -21.31 6.59 -7.63
N ASN A 176 -20.57 6.62 -8.75
CA ASN A 176 -19.71 7.73 -9.25
C ASN A 176 -18.21 7.73 -8.86
N LEU A 177 -17.62 6.58 -8.51
CA LEU A 177 -16.15 6.41 -8.51
C LEU A 177 -15.66 5.63 -9.73
N ASP A 178 -16.56 5.01 -10.48
CA ASP A 178 -16.22 4.25 -11.68
C ASP A 178 -15.59 5.16 -12.77
N GLY A 179 -15.95 6.45 -12.78
CA GLY A 179 -15.33 7.50 -13.61
C GLY A 179 -13.99 8.05 -13.10
N LEU A 180 -13.48 7.59 -11.95
CA LEU A 180 -12.13 7.95 -11.47
C LEU A 180 -11.05 7.31 -12.36
N PHE A 181 -11.39 6.17 -12.96
CA PHE A 181 -10.50 5.32 -13.75
C PHE A 181 -11.04 5.00 -15.16
N ALA A 182 -12.32 5.24 -15.45
CA ALA A 182 -12.88 5.20 -16.80
C ALA A 182 -12.85 6.58 -17.50
N PRO A 183 -12.55 6.68 -18.81
CA PRO A 183 -12.52 7.95 -19.51
C PRO A 183 -13.93 8.43 -19.88
N GLY A 184 -14.24 9.68 -19.53
CA GLY A 184 -15.23 10.51 -20.23
C GLY A 184 -16.67 10.47 -19.72
N VAL A 185 -17.04 11.39 -18.81
CA VAL A 185 -18.39 11.96 -18.76
C VAL A 185 -18.31 13.44 -18.34
N ARG A 186 -18.81 14.34 -19.18
CA ARG A 186 -19.10 15.75 -18.85
C ARG A 186 -20.49 15.84 -18.22
N GLY A 187 -20.67 16.74 -17.26
CA GLY A 187 -22.00 17.26 -16.90
C GLY A 187 -22.29 17.29 -15.40
N ALA A 188 -21.92 18.39 -14.76
CA ALA A 188 -22.54 19.04 -13.58
C ALA A 188 -21.46 19.88 -12.87
N ARG A 189 -21.83 21.07 -12.37
CA ARG A 189 -20.94 21.82 -11.48
C ARG A 189 -20.69 20.97 -10.21
N PRO A 190 -19.43 20.68 -9.88
CA PRO A 190 -19.14 19.81 -8.77
C PRO A 190 -19.52 20.44 -7.43
N ARG A 191 -20.28 19.70 -6.62
CA ARG A 191 -20.58 20.06 -5.23
C ARG A 191 -19.27 20.21 -4.44
N THR A 192 -19.18 21.11 -3.47
CA THR A 192 -17.99 21.25 -2.62
C THR A 192 -17.80 20.04 -1.71
N VAL A 193 -16.59 19.84 -1.16
CA VAL A 193 -16.28 18.73 -0.22
C VAL A 193 -17.27 18.70 0.95
N SER A 194 -17.60 19.86 1.51
CA SER A 194 -18.56 19.99 2.63
C SER A 194 -19.98 19.58 2.24
N GLN A 195 -20.49 20.05 1.10
CA GLN A 195 -21.82 19.70 0.59
C GLN A 195 -21.96 18.20 0.33
N ARG A 196 -20.86 17.56 -0.07
CA ARG A 196 -20.81 16.12 -0.34
C ARG A 196 -20.76 15.29 0.93
N LEU A 197 -19.99 15.70 1.94
CA LEU A 197 -19.96 15.03 3.26
C LEU A 197 -21.32 15.10 3.96
N GLN A 198 -22.02 16.24 3.85
CA GLN A 198 -23.39 16.37 4.36
C GLN A 198 -24.36 15.41 3.66
N LEU A 199 -24.28 15.29 2.34
CA LEU A 199 -25.09 14.33 1.57
C LEU A 199 -24.81 12.89 2.02
N HIS A 200 -23.55 12.50 2.19
CA HIS A 200 -23.21 11.15 2.66
C HIS A 200 -23.73 10.86 4.07
N ARG A 201 -23.61 11.81 5.01
CA ARG A 201 -24.19 11.66 6.35
C ARG A 201 -25.70 11.50 6.30
N ALA A 202 -26.38 12.25 5.42
CA ALA A 202 -27.82 12.13 5.23
C ALA A 202 -28.23 10.78 4.62
N LEU A 203 -27.51 10.28 3.62
CA LEU A 203 -27.75 8.99 2.99
C LEU A 203 -27.48 7.82 3.93
N ALA A 204 -26.37 7.86 4.68
CA ALA A 204 -26.04 6.85 5.69
C ALA A 204 -27.11 6.79 6.80
N ARG A 205 -27.60 7.96 7.26
CA ARG A 205 -28.73 8.02 8.21
C ARG A 205 -30.00 7.40 7.64
N ARG A 206 -30.34 7.67 6.37
CA ARG A 206 -31.51 7.07 5.72
C ARG A 206 -31.41 5.55 5.58
N GLN A 207 -30.25 5.01 5.22
CA GLN A 207 -30.05 3.57 5.13
C GLN A 207 -30.11 2.87 6.49
N MET A 208 -29.63 3.53 7.56
CA MET A 208 -29.76 3.03 8.93
C MET A 208 -31.20 3.04 9.44
N LEU A 209 -32.01 4.03 9.02
CA LEU A 209 -33.41 4.16 9.44
C LEU A 209 -34.38 3.28 8.63
N GLY A 210 -34.03 2.89 7.40
CA GLY A 210 -34.83 2.02 6.54
C GLY A 210 -34.63 0.51 6.77
N ARG A 211 -33.89 0.11 7.81
CA ARG A 211 -33.64 -1.28 8.21
C ARG A 211 -34.36 -1.69 9.51
N ARG A 212 -35.42 -0.98 9.88
CA ARG A 212 -36.31 -1.34 11.00
C ARG A 212 -37.64 -1.86 10.49
#